data_AF-A0A2V5MDA0-F1
#
_entry.id   AF-A0A2V5MDA0-F1
#
_cell.length_a   1.000
_cell.length_b   1.000
_cell.length_c   1.000
_cell.angle_alpha   90.00
_cell.angle_beta   90.00
_cell.angle_gamma   90.00
#
_symmetry.space_group_name_H-M   'P 1'
#
loop_
_entity.id
_entity.type
_entity.pdbx_description
1 polymer ?
#
loop_
_entity_poly.entity_id
_entity_poly.type
_entity_poly.pdbx_seq_one_letter_code
_entity_poly.pdbx_strand_id
1 'polypeptide(L)'
;MINVEGMTNVPMRNCRARHISSFVIRLSFRHSAFVIAIRCFAIATTMFGACALSLNASARDTIDLVLPTDNDALFSGDGAAFYQYVERDYKGAKSTPWEGGRYGFVRDPVDTAGGTVYTRFHEGIDIRPLHRDTNGDPLDEVRAIADGKVVHVNPIPGYSNYGKYIVIEHRWDGSNYYSLYGHLSSIAVHPGDLVKRGQPVATMGYTGVGINQERAHLHLELDLMFSRQFESWYNTFFRNDPNHNGMYNGMNLAGIDVARLYLALHKNPALTIPEFLGEEETFYKVTLPKSRHFDLPRLYPWMVGGKRNEKSSWEVSFASSGVPLKVEPSDRRVMQPELSYVKKSSIDYSHLTRDIVSGREGNAHLTNYGSQLMRLLIYPQ
;
A
#
# COMPACT_ATOMS: atom_id res chain seq x y z
N MET A 1 41.82 39.78 -26.93
CA MET A 1 42.19 39.77 -28.35
C MET A 1 40.99 39.28 -29.14
N ILE A 2 40.47 40.12 -30.07
CA ILE A 2 39.66 39.79 -31.27
C ILE A 2 38.27 39.18 -30.94
N ASN A 3 37.09 39.84 -30.95
CA ASN A 3 36.45 40.87 -31.82
C ASN A 3 36.20 40.29 -33.25
N VAL A 4 34.99 40.10 -33.80
CA VAL A 4 33.98 41.10 -34.23
C VAL A 4 32.79 40.40 -34.95
N GLU A 5 31.56 40.87 -34.69
CA GLU A 5 30.33 41.15 -35.51
C GLU A 5 29.81 40.17 -36.61
N GLY A 6 28.52 40.17 -37.03
CA GLY A 6 27.38 41.08 -36.85
C GLY A 6 26.06 40.39 -37.31
N MET A 7 24.89 40.65 -36.70
CA MET A 7 23.90 41.73 -36.96
C MET A 7 23.11 41.65 -38.28
N THR A 8 21.76 41.55 -38.17
CA THR A 8 20.67 42.39 -38.78
C THR A 8 19.35 41.58 -38.86
N ASN A 9 18.31 41.86 -38.06
CA ASN A 9 17.19 42.81 -38.19
C ASN A 9 16.10 42.51 -39.29
N VAL A 10 14.92 41.97 -38.86
CA VAL A 10 13.54 42.58 -38.76
C VAL A 10 13.01 43.42 -39.97
N PRO A 11 11.68 43.64 -40.32
CA PRO A 11 10.36 43.39 -39.65
C PRO A 11 9.10 42.99 -40.54
N MET A 12 7.97 42.74 -39.83
CA MET A 12 6.53 43.11 -40.04
C MET A 12 5.78 43.05 -41.39
N ARG A 13 4.53 42.50 -41.35
CA ARG A 13 3.19 43.18 -41.52
C ARG A 13 2.07 42.11 -41.71
N ASN A 14 0.99 42.05 -40.91
CA ASN A 14 -0.25 42.86 -40.80
C ASN A 14 -1.32 42.68 -41.91
N CYS A 15 -2.59 42.46 -41.47
CA CYS A 15 -3.92 42.68 -42.09
C CYS A 15 -4.77 41.41 -42.22
N ARG A 16 -6.12 41.38 -42.09
CA ARG A 16 -7.17 42.24 -41.50
C ARG A 16 -8.48 41.43 -41.64
N ALA A 17 -9.45 41.68 -40.75
CA ALA A 17 -10.82 41.13 -40.72
C ALA A 17 -11.72 41.53 -41.93
N ARG A 18 -12.83 40.80 -42.14
CA ARG A 18 -14.19 41.34 -42.44
C ARG A 18 -15.32 40.28 -42.44
N HIS A 19 -16.51 40.79 -42.12
CA HIS A 19 -17.83 40.20 -41.82
C HIS A 19 -18.72 39.84 -43.04
N ILE A 20 -19.94 39.33 -42.72
CA ILE A 20 -21.27 39.43 -43.41
C ILE A 20 -21.59 38.17 -44.28
N SER A 21 -22.75 37.49 -44.31
CA SER A 21 -24.16 37.82 -44.05
C SER A 21 -25.02 36.58 -43.73
N SER A 22 -26.19 36.83 -43.15
CA SER A 22 -27.34 35.94 -42.92
C SER A 22 -27.98 35.39 -44.21
N PHE A 23 -28.65 34.23 -44.11
CA PHE A 23 -29.78 33.89 -44.99
C PHE A 23 -30.96 33.39 -44.16
N VAL A 24 -32.09 34.08 -44.34
CA VAL A 24 -33.41 33.79 -43.79
C VAL A 24 -34.24 33.20 -44.93
N ILE A 25 -34.91 32.06 -44.70
CA ILE A 25 -36.10 31.67 -45.47
C ILE A 25 -37.21 31.36 -44.46
N ARG A 26 -38.36 31.99 -44.71
CA ARG A 26 -39.58 31.98 -43.92
C ARG A 26 -40.73 31.58 -44.86
N LEU A 27 -41.85 31.17 -44.25
CA LEU A 27 -43.23 31.03 -44.79
C LEU A 27 -43.54 29.73 -45.59
N SER A 28 -44.71 29.09 -45.49
CA SER A 28 -45.99 29.43 -44.82
C SER A 28 -47.00 28.27 -44.81
N PHE A 29 -47.99 28.42 -43.92
CA PHE A 29 -49.19 27.64 -43.57
C PHE A 29 -50.24 27.32 -44.67
N ARG A 30 -51.09 26.31 -44.41
CA ARG A 30 -52.59 26.18 -44.55
C ARG A 30 -52.99 24.76 -44.09
N HIS A 31 -53.78 24.41 -43.07
CA HIS A 31 -55.13 24.72 -42.52
C HIS A 31 -56.36 24.18 -43.28
N SER A 32 -57.21 23.46 -42.51
CA SER A 32 -58.65 23.08 -42.65
C SER A 32 -58.94 21.71 -43.31
N ALA A 33 -59.47 20.66 -42.66
CA ALA A 33 -60.67 20.41 -41.83
C ALA A 33 -61.89 19.90 -42.63
N PHE A 34 -62.41 18.69 -42.31
CA PHE A 34 -63.85 18.28 -42.14
C PHE A 34 -63.99 16.73 -42.01
N VAL A 35 -64.25 16.14 -40.82
CA VAL A 35 -65.51 15.61 -40.16
C VAL A 35 -66.08 14.24 -40.67
N ILE A 36 -66.46 13.40 -39.68
CA ILE A 36 -67.45 12.27 -39.61
C ILE A 36 -66.82 10.85 -39.72
N ALA A 37 -67.03 9.83 -38.85
CA ALA A 37 -67.64 9.65 -37.53
C ALA A 37 -67.43 8.19 -37.02
N ILE A 38 -67.40 8.00 -35.69
CA ILE A 38 -67.89 6.85 -34.89
C ILE A 38 -67.23 5.46 -35.08
N ARG A 39 -66.47 4.97 -34.08
CA ARG A 39 -66.90 3.95 -33.09
C ARG A 39 -65.79 3.64 -32.07
N CYS A 40 -66.24 3.49 -30.83
CA CYS A 40 -65.50 3.23 -29.61
C CYS A 40 -64.75 1.89 -29.64
N PHE A 41 -63.53 1.85 -29.10
CA PHE A 41 -63.08 0.77 -28.23
C PHE A 41 -61.96 1.30 -27.32
N ALA A 42 -62.24 1.35 -26.03
CA ALA A 42 -61.26 1.69 -25.01
C ALA A 42 -60.40 0.45 -24.73
N ILE A 43 -59.09 0.56 -24.96
CA ILE A 43 -58.10 -0.31 -24.31
C ILE A 43 -57.17 0.63 -23.57
N ALA A 44 -57.43 0.78 -22.27
CA ALA A 44 -56.51 1.42 -21.35
C ALA A 44 -55.34 0.46 -21.11
N THR A 45 -54.27 0.60 -21.88
CA THR A 45 -52.97 0.01 -21.53
C THR A 45 -52.41 0.79 -20.34
N THR A 46 -52.57 0.24 -19.15
CA THR A 46 -51.80 0.62 -17.97
C THR A 46 -50.32 0.30 -18.23
N MET A 47 -49.56 1.33 -18.62
CA MET A 47 -48.09 1.30 -18.47
C MET A 47 -47.77 1.29 -16.98
N PHE A 48 -47.68 0.10 -16.38
CA PHE A 48 -46.85 -0.09 -15.21
C PHE A 48 -45.40 -0.03 -15.68
N GLY A 49 -44.80 1.15 -15.56
CA GLY A 49 -43.35 1.31 -15.63
C GLY A 49 -42.73 0.53 -14.48
N ALA A 50 -42.35 -0.71 -14.73
CA ALA A 50 -41.41 -1.43 -13.89
C ALA A 50 -40.08 -0.70 -13.99
N CYS A 51 -39.87 0.27 -13.09
CA CYS A 51 -38.55 0.79 -12.80
C CYS A 51 -37.77 -0.40 -12.21
N ALA A 52 -37.14 -1.17 -13.09
CA ALA A 52 -36.16 -2.16 -12.68
C ALA A 52 -35.03 -1.37 -12.01
N LEU A 53 -35.10 -1.29 -10.68
CA LEU A 53 -33.92 -1.06 -9.86
C LEU A 53 -32.97 -2.18 -10.22
N SER A 54 -32.04 -1.89 -11.12
CA SER A 54 -30.82 -2.64 -11.27
C SER A 54 -30.14 -2.59 -9.91
N LEU A 55 -30.42 -3.58 -9.07
CA LEU A 55 -29.53 -3.97 -8.00
C LEU A 55 -28.25 -4.37 -8.71
N ASN A 56 -27.38 -3.40 -8.94
CA ASN A 56 -25.95 -3.67 -9.05
C ASN A 56 -25.59 -4.25 -7.69
N ALA A 57 -25.76 -5.57 -7.55
CA ALA A 57 -24.91 -6.32 -6.66
C ALA A 57 -23.51 -6.00 -7.15
N SER A 58 -22.85 -5.05 -6.47
CA SER A 58 -21.41 -4.91 -6.60
C SER A 58 -20.89 -6.32 -6.42
N ALA A 59 -20.30 -6.89 -7.47
CA ALA A 59 -19.44 -8.05 -7.27
C ALA A 59 -18.49 -7.62 -6.14
N ARG A 60 -18.48 -8.37 -5.04
CA ARG A 60 -17.44 -8.15 -4.04
C ARG A 60 -16.14 -8.36 -4.79
N ASP A 61 -15.25 -7.38 -4.75
CA ASP A 61 -13.92 -7.51 -5.34
C ASP A 61 -13.17 -8.55 -4.50
N THR A 62 -13.27 -9.82 -4.89
CA THR A 62 -12.67 -10.93 -4.15
C THR A 62 -11.16 -10.85 -4.22
N ILE A 63 -10.50 -11.08 -3.09
CA ILE A 63 -9.06 -11.18 -3.02
C ILE A 63 -8.66 -12.56 -3.54
N ASP A 64 -8.13 -12.62 -4.77
CA ASP A 64 -7.65 -13.86 -5.38
C ASP A 64 -6.13 -13.80 -5.56
N LEU A 65 -5.40 -14.30 -4.57
CA LEU A 65 -3.94 -14.31 -4.58
C LEU A 65 -3.37 -15.63 -5.15
N VAL A 66 -2.25 -15.53 -5.88
CA VAL A 66 -1.30 -16.64 -6.13
C VAL A 66 -0.01 -16.40 -5.38
N LEU A 67 0.70 -17.49 -5.07
CA LEU A 67 2.09 -17.39 -4.67
C LEU A 67 2.94 -16.77 -5.80
N PRO A 68 3.91 -15.90 -5.45
CA PRO A 68 4.71 -15.17 -6.44
C PRO A 68 5.83 -16.01 -7.07
N THR A 69 6.06 -17.24 -6.59
CA THR A 69 7.06 -18.19 -7.11
C THR A 69 6.45 -19.59 -7.19
N ASP A 70 7.19 -20.57 -7.70
CA ASP A 70 6.75 -21.97 -7.73
C ASP A 70 6.82 -22.65 -6.34
N ASN A 71 7.41 -21.99 -5.34
CA ASN A 71 7.54 -22.55 -3.99
C ASN A 71 6.19 -22.50 -3.24
N ASP A 72 5.46 -23.62 -3.26
CA ASP A 72 4.15 -23.79 -2.63
C ASP A 72 4.18 -24.38 -1.21
N ALA A 73 5.38 -24.55 -0.64
CA ALA A 73 5.57 -25.21 0.65
C ALA A 73 4.90 -24.49 1.83
N LEU A 74 4.40 -23.26 1.65
CA LEU A 74 3.55 -22.57 2.61
C LEU A 74 2.30 -23.38 2.98
N PHE A 75 1.75 -24.15 2.02
CA PHE A 75 0.49 -24.88 2.20
C PHE A 75 0.65 -26.32 2.67
N SER A 76 1.87 -26.88 2.65
CA SER A 76 2.10 -28.31 2.85
C SER A 76 3.13 -28.63 3.95
N GLY A 77 3.89 -27.64 4.44
CA GLY A 77 4.98 -27.84 5.39
C GLY A 77 4.84 -27.07 6.71
N ASP A 78 5.86 -27.22 7.55
CA ASP A 78 6.03 -26.46 8.81
C ASP A 78 6.61 -25.05 8.58
N GLY A 79 7.00 -24.73 7.35
CA GLY A 79 7.60 -23.47 6.92
C GLY A 79 9.06 -23.58 6.48
N ALA A 80 9.82 -24.60 6.90
CA ALA A 80 11.25 -24.69 6.60
C ALA A 80 11.58 -24.85 5.11
N ALA A 81 10.67 -25.42 4.33
CA ALA A 81 10.77 -25.54 2.88
C ALA A 81 10.29 -24.29 2.12
N PHE A 82 9.63 -23.34 2.79
CA PHE A 82 9.08 -22.13 2.19
C PHE A 82 9.90 -20.89 2.52
N TYR A 83 10.27 -20.70 3.79
CA TYR A 83 10.97 -19.51 4.24
C TYR A 83 12.48 -19.64 4.02
N GLN A 84 13.11 -18.54 3.61
CA GLN A 84 14.55 -18.44 3.60
C GLN A 84 15.07 -18.14 5.00
N TYR A 85 16.14 -18.83 5.39
CA TYR A 85 16.74 -18.63 6.71
C TYR A 85 17.52 -17.32 6.82
N VAL A 86 17.66 -16.89 8.07
CA VAL A 86 18.60 -15.83 8.44
C VAL A 86 19.81 -16.45 9.12
N GLU A 87 20.99 -15.88 8.88
CA GLU A 87 22.13 -16.19 9.73
C GLU A 87 21.96 -15.46 11.05
N ARG A 88 22.12 -16.19 12.15
CA ARG A 88 21.99 -15.66 13.50
C ARG A 88 23.19 -16.06 14.33
N ASP A 89 23.86 -15.06 14.89
CA ASP A 89 24.78 -15.23 16.01
C ASP A 89 24.10 -14.72 17.28
N TYR A 90 23.80 -15.63 18.20
CA TYR A 90 23.21 -15.27 19.49
C TYR A 90 24.01 -15.89 20.62
N LYS A 91 24.59 -15.04 21.47
CA LYS A 91 25.46 -15.46 22.58
C LYS A 91 26.63 -16.35 22.12
N GLY A 92 27.17 -16.09 20.93
CA GLY A 92 28.27 -16.85 20.34
C GLY A 92 27.85 -18.16 19.67
N ALA A 93 26.56 -18.52 19.69
CA ALA A 93 26.02 -19.67 18.98
C ALA A 93 25.51 -19.24 17.59
N LYS A 94 26.16 -19.76 16.54
CA LYS A 94 25.74 -19.57 15.15
C LYS A 94 24.64 -20.55 14.77
N SER A 95 23.59 -20.06 14.11
CA SER A 95 22.44 -20.86 13.66
C SER A 95 21.80 -20.24 12.40
N THR A 96 20.98 -21.03 11.71
CA THR A 96 20.26 -20.62 10.49
C THR A 96 18.73 -20.86 10.62
N PRO A 97 18.05 -20.18 11.56
CA PRO A 97 16.60 -20.35 11.73
C PRO A 97 15.84 -19.86 10.48
N TRP A 98 14.97 -20.72 9.96
CA TRP A 98 14.06 -20.37 8.85
C TRP A 98 12.95 -19.41 9.31
N GLU A 99 12.63 -19.39 10.60
CA GLU A 99 11.62 -18.52 11.19
C GLU A 99 11.95 -17.04 10.99
N GLY A 100 13.23 -16.71 10.82
CA GLY A 100 13.67 -15.34 10.52
C GLY A 100 13.17 -14.81 9.17
N GLY A 101 12.72 -15.68 8.25
CA GLY A 101 12.10 -15.29 6.98
C GLY A 101 10.60 -14.99 7.08
N ARG A 102 9.97 -15.16 8.24
CA ARG A 102 8.54 -14.88 8.44
C ARG A 102 8.27 -13.39 8.66
N TYR A 103 7.02 -12.98 8.48
CA TYR A 103 6.56 -11.66 8.92
C TYR A 103 6.60 -11.55 10.45
N GLY A 104 6.91 -10.35 10.96
CA GLY A 104 6.83 -10.03 12.38
C GLY A 104 8.17 -9.88 13.09
N PHE A 105 8.13 -9.83 14.42
CA PHE A 105 9.32 -9.81 15.26
C PHE A 105 9.94 -11.21 15.32
N VAL A 106 10.84 -11.50 14.38
CA VAL A 106 11.43 -12.85 14.20
C VAL A 106 12.97 -12.83 14.10
N ARG A 107 13.58 -11.64 14.25
CA ARG A 107 15.03 -11.42 14.16
C ARG A 107 15.58 -10.73 15.41
N ASP A 108 16.89 -10.82 15.59
CA ASP A 108 17.65 -10.14 16.64
C ASP A 108 17.11 -10.44 18.06
N PRO A 109 17.33 -11.68 18.55
CA PRO A 109 16.87 -12.07 19.88
C PRO A 109 17.57 -11.27 20.99
N VAL A 110 16.80 -10.91 22.01
CA VAL A 110 17.25 -10.20 23.20
C VAL A 110 16.60 -10.85 24.42
N ASP A 111 17.40 -11.12 25.45
CA ASP A 111 16.85 -11.59 26.73
C ASP A 111 16.20 -10.43 27.49
N THR A 112 15.00 -10.69 27.97
CA THR A 112 14.26 -9.77 28.84
C THR A 112 13.84 -10.48 30.11
N ALA A 113 13.30 -9.73 31.08
CA ALA A 113 12.69 -10.32 32.26
C ALA A 113 11.51 -11.26 31.93
N GLY A 114 10.88 -11.09 30.76
CA GLY A 114 9.79 -11.94 30.28
C GLY A 114 10.23 -13.12 29.40
N GLY A 115 11.55 -13.38 29.30
CA GLY A 115 12.13 -14.37 28.39
C GLY A 115 12.78 -13.73 27.16
N THR A 116 13.28 -14.58 26.26
CA THR A 116 13.88 -14.11 25.00
C THR A 116 12.78 -13.63 24.06
N VAL A 117 12.91 -12.38 23.59
CA VAL A 117 12.07 -11.77 22.57
C VAL A 117 12.90 -11.46 21.33
N TYR A 118 12.25 -11.34 20.19
CA TYR A 118 12.89 -10.88 18.95
C TYR A 118 12.54 -9.41 18.76
N THR A 119 13.52 -8.60 18.39
CA THR A 119 13.38 -7.12 18.42
C THR A 119 13.37 -6.49 17.04
N ARG A 120 13.92 -7.19 16.04
CA ARG A 120 13.86 -6.74 14.66
C ARG A 120 12.65 -7.33 13.95
N PHE A 121 11.78 -6.42 13.54
CA PHE A 121 10.61 -6.73 12.75
C PHE A 121 10.99 -6.97 11.28
N HIS A 122 10.23 -7.85 10.65
CA HIS A 122 10.31 -8.16 9.25
C HIS A 122 8.95 -7.87 8.61
N GLU A 123 8.94 -6.93 7.66
CA GLU A 123 7.78 -6.29 7.07
C GLU A 123 7.02 -7.18 6.07
N GLY A 124 7.67 -8.25 5.62
CA GLY A 124 7.12 -9.20 4.66
C GLY A 124 7.53 -10.64 4.96
N ILE A 125 7.64 -11.43 3.91
CA ILE A 125 8.12 -12.81 3.96
C ILE A 125 9.26 -13.02 2.97
N ASP A 126 10.22 -13.86 3.36
CA ASP A 126 11.35 -14.22 2.52
C ASP A 126 11.15 -15.63 1.97
N ILE A 127 10.82 -15.74 0.68
CA ILE A 127 10.49 -16.99 0.01
C ILE A 127 11.75 -17.56 -0.62
N ARG A 128 12.13 -18.78 -0.23
CA ARG A 128 13.37 -19.41 -0.71
C ARG A 128 13.26 -19.88 -2.17
N PRO A 129 14.36 -19.84 -2.95
CA PRO A 129 14.40 -20.37 -4.30
C PRO A 129 14.24 -21.90 -4.30
N LEU A 130 13.62 -22.41 -5.36
CA LEU A 130 13.62 -23.83 -5.72
C LEU A 130 14.71 -24.17 -6.74
N HIS A 131 15.13 -23.19 -7.55
CA HIS A 131 16.03 -23.41 -8.68
C HIS A 131 17.26 -22.51 -8.59
N ARG A 132 18.43 -23.10 -8.84
CA ARG A 132 19.70 -22.38 -8.96
C ARG A 132 20.47 -22.87 -10.17
N ASP A 133 21.26 -21.99 -10.76
CA ASP A 133 22.19 -22.36 -11.83
C ASP A 133 23.47 -23.01 -11.27
N THR A 134 24.43 -23.32 -12.15
CA THR A 134 25.71 -23.94 -11.76
C THR A 134 26.61 -23.01 -10.93
N ASN A 135 26.40 -21.69 -10.98
CA ASN A 135 27.12 -20.72 -10.18
C ASN A 135 26.44 -20.48 -8.82
N GLY A 136 25.26 -21.05 -8.59
CA GLY A 136 24.47 -20.88 -7.38
C GLY A 136 23.47 -19.72 -7.46
N ASP A 137 23.33 -19.04 -8.60
CA ASP A 137 22.39 -17.93 -8.76
C ASP A 137 20.94 -18.42 -8.82
N PRO A 138 19.99 -17.76 -8.12
CA PRO A 138 18.58 -18.15 -8.16
C PRO A 138 18.00 -17.93 -9.57
N LEU A 139 17.18 -18.88 -10.03
CA LEU A 139 16.54 -18.84 -11.35
C LEU A 139 15.02 -18.62 -11.27
N ASP A 140 14.46 -18.65 -10.06
CA ASP A 140 13.03 -18.57 -9.83
C ASP A 140 12.41 -17.32 -10.47
N GLU A 141 11.36 -17.56 -11.25
CA GLU A 141 10.48 -16.52 -11.78
C GLU A 141 9.70 -15.88 -10.63
N VAL A 142 9.58 -14.55 -10.68
CA VAL A 142 8.74 -13.78 -9.76
C VAL A 142 7.52 -13.28 -10.51
N ARG A 143 6.34 -13.57 -9.96
CA ARG A 143 5.04 -13.29 -10.57
C ARG A 143 4.19 -12.34 -9.72
N ALA A 144 3.32 -11.58 -10.38
CA ALA A 144 2.33 -10.75 -9.70
C ALA A 144 1.37 -11.63 -8.89
N ILE A 145 1.14 -11.29 -7.62
CA ILE A 145 0.31 -12.10 -6.72
C ILE A 145 -1.17 -11.96 -7.06
N ALA A 146 -1.56 -10.88 -7.73
CA ALA A 146 -2.92 -10.60 -8.17
C ALA A 146 -2.91 -9.64 -9.36
N ASP A 147 -4.06 -9.45 -9.99
CA ASP A 147 -4.27 -8.38 -10.97
C ASP A 147 -3.93 -7.01 -10.37
N GLY A 148 -3.28 -6.15 -11.13
CA GLY A 148 -2.88 -4.85 -10.62
C GLY A 148 -2.20 -3.96 -11.64
N LYS A 149 -1.69 -2.84 -11.15
CA LYS A 149 -0.91 -1.87 -11.93
C LYS A 149 0.46 -1.70 -11.29
N VAL A 150 1.52 -1.82 -12.07
CA VAL A 150 2.88 -1.50 -11.61
C VAL A 150 2.94 0.00 -11.36
N VAL A 151 3.20 0.39 -10.11
CA VAL A 151 3.22 1.80 -9.69
C VAL A 151 4.62 2.31 -9.37
N HIS A 152 5.56 1.40 -9.12
CA HIS A 152 6.95 1.73 -8.87
C HIS A 152 7.90 0.66 -9.38
N VAL A 153 9.07 1.12 -9.84
CA VAL A 153 10.20 0.27 -10.18
C VAL A 153 11.47 0.97 -9.70
N ASN A 154 12.24 0.30 -8.83
CA ASN A 154 13.61 0.66 -8.52
C ASN A 154 14.58 -0.31 -9.24
N PRO A 155 15.23 0.10 -10.33
CA PRO A 155 16.18 -0.75 -11.04
C PRO A 155 17.60 -0.71 -10.44
N ILE A 156 17.88 0.19 -9.48
CA ILE A 156 19.22 0.44 -8.95
C ILE A 156 19.35 -0.20 -7.55
N PRO A 157 20.16 -1.26 -7.40
CA PRO A 157 20.33 -1.98 -6.13
C PRO A 157 20.68 -1.09 -4.92
N GLY A 158 21.48 -0.04 -5.14
CA GLY A 158 21.97 0.82 -4.06
C GLY A 158 20.97 1.87 -3.55
N TYR A 159 19.80 2.01 -4.17
CA TYR A 159 18.81 3.04 -3.82
C TYR A 159 17.78 2.57 -2.77
N SER A 160 17.91 1.34 -2.26
CA SER A 160 17.02 0.78 -1.26
C SER A 160 17.64 -0.44 -0.58
N ASN A 161 17.28 -0.71 0.67
CA ASN A 161 17.64 -1.95 1.35
C ASN A 161 17.02 -3.18 0.68
N TYR A 162 15.87 -3.02 0.01
CA TYR A 162 15.25 -4.06 -0.82
C TYR A 162 16.05 -4.37 -2.09
N GLY A 163 17.11 -3.63 -2.42
CA GLY A 163 17.80 -3.79 -3.68
C GLY A 163 16.95 -3.32 -4.85
N LYS A 164 16.98 -4.09 -5.95
CA LYS A 164 16.02 -3.89 -7.03
C LYS A 164 14.65 -4.38 -6.57
N TYR A 165 13.63 -3.54 -6.74
CA TYR A 165 12.29 -3.91 -6.33
C TYR A 165 11.23 -3.25 -7.20
N ILE A 166 10.04 -3.84 -7.20
CA ILE A 166 8.84 -3.27 -7.84
C ILE A 166 7.70 -3.18 -6.83
N VAL A 167 6.77 -2.26 -7.06
CA VAL A 167 5.52 -2.17 -6.31
C VAL A 167 4.33 -2.24 -7.26
N ILE A 168 3.37 -3.08 -6.95
CA ILE A 168 2.14 -3.28 -7.72
C ILE A 168 0.95 -2.86 -6.87
N GLU A 169 0.14 -1.93 -7.38
CA GLU A 169 -1.11 -1.51 -6.76
C GLU A 169 -2.24 -2.47 -7.16
N HIS A 170 -2.97 -2.94 -6.14
CA HIS A 170 -4.15 -3.77 -6.24
C HIS A 170 -5.36 -3.00 -5.70
N ARG A 171 -6.54 -3.22 -6.28
CA ARG A 171 -7.78 -2.58 -5.83
C ARG A 171 -8.77 -3.64 -5.35
N TRP A 172 -9.07 -3.60 -4.05
CA TRP A 172 -10.04 -4.49 -3.41
C TRP A 172 -10.93 -3.69 -2.47
N ASP A 173 -12.23 -4.00 -2.46
CA ASP A 173 -13.23 -3.35 -1.61
C ASP A 173 -13.13 -1.81 -1.61
N GLY A 174 -12.89 -1.24 -2.79
CA GLY A 174 -12.79 0.21 -2.99
C GLY A 174 -11.52 0.88 -2.43
N SER A 175 -10.57 0.13 -1.90
CA SER A 175 -9.29 0.63 -1.36
C SER A 175 -8.10 0.12 -2.18
N ASN A 176 -6.99 0.86 -2.14
CA ASN A 176 -5.74 0.46 -2.81
C ASN A 176 -4.78 -0.20 -1.82
N TYR A 177 -4.26 -1.35 -2.19
CA TYR A 177 -3.25 -2.12 -1.47
C TYR A 177 -2.02 -2.30 -2.37
N TYR A 178 -0.84 -2.52 -1.79
CA TYR A 178 0.41 -2.51 -2.55
C TYR A 178 1.19 -3.77 -2.25
N SER A 179 1.61 -4.52 -3.27
CA SER A 179 2.59 -5.59 -3.07
C SER A 179 3.97 -5.11 -3.46
N LEU A 180 4.96 -5.40 -2.61
CA LEU A 180 6.37 -5.09 -2.86
C LEU A 180 7.15 -6.39 -3.11
N TYR A 181 7.98 -6.40 -4.14
CA TYR A 181 8.81 -7.55 -4.52
C TYR A 181 10.28 -7.13 -4.51
N GLY A 182 11.02 -7.54 -3.49
CA GLY A 182 12.40 -7.15 -3.24
C GLY A 182 13.44 -8.16 -3.70
N HIS A 183 14.71 -7.75 -3.58
CA HIS A 183 15.93 -8.50 -3.84
C HIS A 183 16.08 -9.03 -5.27
N LEU A 184 15.39 -8.41 -6.24
CA LEU A 184 15.31 -8.91 -7.62
C LEU A 184 16.67 -8.87 -8.33
N SER A 185 16.91 -9.82 -9.24
CA SER A 185 18.08 -9.80 -10.14
C SER A 185 17.77 -8.99 -11.40
N SER A 186 16.58 -9.18 -11.96
CA SER A 186 16.06 -8.48 -13.14
C SER A 186 14.58 -8.15 -12.99
N ILE A 187 14.12 -7.13 -13.73
CA ILE A 187 12.74 -6.64 -13.72
C ILE A 187 12.26 -6.58 -15.16
N ALA A 188 11.07 -7.13 -15.44
CA ALA A 188 10.50 -7.27 -16.78
C ALA A 188 9.35 -6.29 -17.09
N VAL A 189 9.03 -5.41 -16.15
CA VAL A 189 7.88 -4.47 -16.21
C VAL A 189 8.30 -3.04 -15.92
N HIS A 190 7.43 -2.09 -16.29
CA HIS A 190 7.62 -0.66 -16.11
C HIS A 190 6.45 -0.03 -15.34
N PRO A 191 6.65 1.12 -14.66
CA PRO A 191 5.56 1.86 -14.06
C PRO A 191 4.48 2.20 -15.10
N GLY A 192 3.23 1.89 -14.78
CA GLY A 192 2.09 2.05 -15.69
C GLY A 192 1.54 0.74 -16.24
N ASP A 193 2.35 -0.31 -16.30
CA ASP A 193 1.95 -1.60 -16.84
C ASP A 193 0.80 -2.21 -16.03
N LEU A 194 -0.21 -2.74 -16.74
CA LEU A 194 -1.23 -3.59 -16.13
C LEU A 194 -0.74 -5.03 -16.15
N VAL A 195 -0.80 -5.68 -14.99
CA VAL A 195 -0.37 -7.07 -14.83
C VAL A 195 -1.55 -7.94 -14.42
N LYS A 196 -1.50 -9.20 -14.82
CA LYS A 196 -2.44 -10.23 -14.39
C LYS A 196 -1.88 -11.06 -13.25
N ARG A 197 -2.76 -11.58 -12.41
CA ARG A 197 -2.44 -12.61 -11.41
C ARG A 197 -1.63 -13.74 -12.06
N GLY A 198 -0.47 -14.06 -11.48
CA GLY A 198 0.44 -15.07 -12.00
C GLY A 198 1.26 -14.65 -13.22
N GLN A 199 1.14 -13.40 -13.69
CA GLN A 199 1.99 -12.91 -14.77
C GLN A 199 3.44 -12.76 -14.28
N PRO A 200 4.44 -13.25 -15.03
CA PRO A 200 5.85 -12.99 -14.76
C PRO A 200 6.17 -11.50 -14.80
N VAL A 201 6.85 -10.99 -13.77
CA VAL A 201 7.19 -9.56 -13.64
C VAL A 201 8.67 -9.32 -13.35
N ALA A 202 9.39 -10.32 -12.83
CA ALA A 202 10.79 -10.21 -12.46
C ALA A 202 11.45 -11.60 -12.31
N THR A 203 12.74 -11.59 -11.99
CA THR A 203 13.49 -12.80 -11.60
C THR A 203 14.07 -12.60 -10.21
N MET A 204 14.00 -13.64 -9.39
CA MET A 204 14.56 -13.65 -8.03
C MET A 204 16.06 -13.34 -8.09
N GLY A 205 16.58 -12.73 -7.04
CA GLY A 205 17.99 -12.40 -6.92
C GLY A 205 18.45 -12.35 -5.47
N TYR A 206 19.49 -11.56 -5.26
CA TYR A 206 20.07 -11.27 -3.95
C TYR A 206 20.64 -9.84 -3.92
N THR A 207 19.94 -8.89 -4.56
CA THR A 207 20.35 -7.48 -4.52
C THR A 207 19.88 -6.80 -3.24
N GLY A 208 20.53 -5.71 -2.82
CA GLY A 208 20.17 -4.97 -1.61
C GLY A 208 21.11 -5.25 -0.43
N VAL A 209 20.66 -4.96 0.78
CA VAL A 209 21.51 -4.94 1.98
C VAL A 209 21.28 -6.19 2.84
N GLY A 210 22.36 -6.81 3.33
CA GLY A 210 22.28 -7.90 4.30
C GLY A 210 21.91 -9.28 3.73
N ILE A 211 22.04 -9.44 2.42
CA ILE A 211 21.77 -10.67 1.66
C ILE A 211 22.97 -11.02 0.77
N ASN A 212 23.18 -12.31 0.52
CA ASN A 212 24.20 -12.84 -0.37
C ASN A 212 23.61 -13.96 -1.24
N GLN A 213 24.40 -14.54 -2.14
CA GLN A 213 23.95 -15.57 -3.08
C GLN A 213 23.33 -16.80 -2.37
N GLU A 214 23.96 -17.28 -1.30
CA GLU A 214 23.46 -18.42 -0.51
C GLU A 214 22.09 -18.11 0.10
N ARG A 215 21.93 -16.89 0.60
CA ARG A 215 20.69 -16.37 1.19
C ARG A 215 19.72 -15.73 0.19
N ALA A 216 19.91 -15.92 -1.12
CA ALA A 216 18.97 -15.45 -2.12
C ALA A 216 17.52 -15.86 -1.79
N HIS A 217 16.58 -14.93 -2.00
CA HIS A 217 15.15 -15.12 -1.78
C HIS A 217 14.36 -14.02 -2.49
N LEU A 218 13.06 -14.24 -2.63
CA LEU A 218 12.12 -13.16 -2.91
C LEU A 218 11.61 -12.61 -1.58
N HIS A 219 11.80 -11.31 -1.35
CA HIS A 219 11.11 -10.61 -0.28
C HIS A 219 9.76 -10.12 -0.79
N LEU A 220 8.65 -10.57 -0.19
CA LEU A 220 7.29 -10.18 -0.56
C LEU A 220 6.61 -9.46 0.61
N GLU A 221 6.09 -8.26 0.36
CA GLU A 221 5.17 -7.55 1.27
C GLU A 221 3.78 -7.41 0.63
N LEU A 222 2.76 -7.22 1.46
CA LEU A 222 1.45 -6.69 1.07
C LEU A 222 1.09 -5.58 2.07
N ASP A 223 0.85 -4.39 1.56
CA ASP A 223 0.97 -3.17 2.35
C ASP A 223 -0.26 -2.26 2.27
N LEU A 224 -0.42 -1.51 3.34
CA LEU A 224 -1.20 -0.27 3.36
C LEU A 224 -0.26 0.93 3.24
N MET A 225 -0.68 1.98 2.55
CA MET A 225 0.07 3.22 2.45
C MET A 225 -0.30 4.17 3.59
N PHE A 226 0.70 4.74 4.26
CA PHE A 226 0.46 5.72 5.33
C PHE A 226 -0.03 7.08 4.81
N SER A 227 0.67 7.65 3.82
CA SER A 227 0.38 9.00 3.34
C SER A 227 0.86 9.24 1.91
N ARG A 228 0.08 10.01 1.13
CA ARG A 228 0.53 10.49 -0.19
C ARG A 228 1.48 11.69 -0.08
N GLN A 229 1.73 12.19 1.13
CA GLN A 229 2.64 13.30 1.42
C GLN A 229 4.02 12.83 1.89
N PHE A 230 4.31 11.54 1.72
CA PHE A 230 5.55 10.93 2.20
C PHE A 230 6.81 11.62 1.70
N GLU A 231 6.89 11.97 0.41
CA GLU A 231 8.08 12.62 -0.14
C GLU A 231 8.37 13.96 0.55
N SER A 232 7.33 14.77 0.79
CA SER A 232 7.47 16.06 1.48
C SER A 232 7.87 15.89 2.94
N TRP A 233 7.27 14.90 3.63
CA TRP A 233 7.66 14.52 4.99
C TRP A 233 9.12 14.07 5.02
N TYR A 234 9.52 13.18 4.12
CA TYR A 234 10.86 12.60 4.09
C TYR A 234 11.92 13.67 3.83
N ASN A 235 11.72 14.55 2.85
CA ASN A 235 12.61 15.68 2.57
C ASN A 235 12.79 16.63 3.76
N THR A 236 11.81 16.68 4.67
CA THR A 236 11.88 17.52 5.87
C THR A 236 12.81 16.92 6.94
N PHE A 237 12.72 15.61 7.15
CA PHE A 237 13.37 14.93 8.28
C PHE A 237 14.65 14.17 7.90
N PHE A 238 14.85 13.79 6.63
CA PHE A 238 15.98 13.01 6.14
C PHE A 238 16.82 13.82 5.13
N ARG A 239 17.24 15.03 5.51
CA ARG A 239 17.87 15.99 4.58
C ARG A 239 19.17 15.52 3.93
N ASN A 240 19.85 14.56 4.56
CA ASN A 240 21.15 14.04 4.12
C ASN A 240 21.06 12.64 3.48
N ASP A 241 19.85 12.11 3.34
CA ASP A 241 19.58 10.80 2.74
C ASP A 241 18.52 11.01 1.67
N PRO A 242 18.85 11.02 0.37
CA PRO A 242 17.90 11.33 -0.68
C PRO A 242 16.88 10.19 -0.88
N ASN A 243 15.59 10.54 -0.93
CA ASN A 243 14.55 9.56 -1.28
C ASN A 243 14.54 9.26 -2.77
N HIS A 244 15.02 8.07 -3.15
CA HIS A 244 15.00 7.62 -4.54
C HIS A 244 13.69 6.96 -4.97
N ASN A 245 12.76 6.74 -4.03
CA ASN A 245 11.59 5.88 -4.26
C ASN A 245 10.24 6.60 -4.09
N GLY A 246 10.26 7.93 -3.91
CA GLY A 246 9.05 8.74 -3.77
C GLY A 246 8.12 8.21 -2.69
N MET A 247 6.82 8.12 -2.99
CA MET A 247 5.79 7.59 -2.07
C MET A 247 5.85 6.08 -1.87
N TYR A 248 6.63 5.35 -2.67
CA TYR A 248 6.75 3.89 -2.63
C TYR A 248 8.04 3.42 -1.92
N ASN A 249 8.62 4.32 -1.13
CA ASN A 249 9.63 3.98 -0.14
C ASN A 249 8.98 3.10 0.94
N GLY A 250 9.65 2.02 1.36
CA GLY A 250 9.12 1.07 2.36
C GLY A 250 8.73 1.70 3.68
N MET A 251 9.31 2.85 4.07
CA MET A 251 8.88 3.57 5.28
C MET A 251 7.44 4.11 5.19
N ASN A 252 6.87 4.24 3.98
CA ASN A 252 5.48 4.65 3.76
C ASN A 252 4.51 3.47 3.67
N LEU A 253 5.04 2.24 3.65
CA LEU A 253 4.29 1.02 3.45
C LEU A 253 4.22 0.24 4.76
N ALA A 254 3.01 -0.14 5.14
CA ALA A 254 2.72 -0.86 6.36
C ALA A 254 2.32 -2.29 6.00
N GLY A 255 3.31 -3.18 5.98
CA GLY A 255 3.14 -4.59 5.66
C GLY A 255 2.23 -5.32 6.63
N ILE A 256 1.39 -6.19 6.08
CA ILE A 256 0.54 -7.13 6.83
C ILE A 256 1.12 -8.55 6.71
N ASP A 257 0.68 -9.46 7.57
CA ASP A 257 1.10 -10.87 7.52
C ASP A 257 0.55 -11.59 6.27
N VAL A 258 1.22 -11.41 5.13
CA VAL A 258 0.78 -11.93 3.84
C VAL A 258 0.75 -13.47 3.82
N ALA A 259 1.62 -14.14 4.58
CA ALA A 259 1.57 -15.60 4.74
C ALA A 259 0.32 -16.04 5.51
N ARG A 260 -0.02 -15.38 6.62
CA ARG A 260 -1.28 -15.63 7.34
C ARG A 260 -2.48 -15.34 6.44
N LEU A 261 -2.42 -14.31 5.60
CA LEU A 261 -3.48 -13.99 4.65
C LEU A 261 -3.67 -15.09 3.60
N TYR A 262 -2.59 -15.61 2.99
CA TYR A 262 -2.69 -16.76 2.07
C TYR A 262 -3.37 -17.96 2.73
N LEU A 263 -2.95 -18.31 3.94
CA LEU A 263 -3.52 -19.43 4.69
C LEU A 263 -5.00 -19.18 5.08
N ALA A 264 -5.36 -17.95 5.39
CA ALA A 264 -6.73 -17.56 5.72
C ALA A 264 -7.64 -17.60 4.48
N LEU A 265 -7.19 -17.07 3.33
CA LEU A 265 -7.90 -17.12 2.05
C LEU A 265 -8.09 -18.54 1.56
N HIS A 266 -7.12 -19.44 1.78
CA HIS A 266 -7.26 -20.85 1.43
C HIS A 266 -8.40 -21.54 2.19
N LYS A 267 -8.68 -21.10 3.43
CA LYS A 267 -9.80 -21.59 4.25
C LYS A 267 -11.11 -20.86 3.97
N ASN A 268 -11.03 -19.57 3.70
CA ASN A 268 -12.17 -18.70 3.42
C ASN A 268 -11.85 -17.79 2.21
N PRO A 269 -12.14 -18.24 0.97
CA PRO A 269 -11.89 -17.45 -0.24
C PRO A 269 -12.69 -16.15 -0.34
N ALA A 270 -13.69 -15.95 0.53
CA ALA A 270 -14.49 -14.72 0.59
C ALA A 270 -13.95 -13.69 1.61
N LEU A 271 -12.86 -14.01 2.31
CA LEU A 271 -12.25 -13.12 3.30
C LEU A 271 -11.79 -11.81 2.64
N THR A 272 -12.13 -10.70 3.28
CA THR A 272 -11.70 -9.35 2.89
C THR A 272 -10.53 -8.87 3.74
N ILE A 273 -9.76 -7.87 3.27
CA ILE A 273 -8.68 -7.27 4.10
C ILE A 273 -9.23 -6.66 5.40
N PRO A 274 -10.37 -5.94 5.41
CA PRO A 274 -10.94 -5.42 6.65
C PRO A 274 -11.31 -6.52 7.66
N GLU A 275 -11.84 -7.67 7.20
CA GLU A 275 -12.14 -8.81 8.08
C GLU A 275 -10.85 -9.44 8.63
N PHE A 276 -9.84 -9.64 7.77
CA PHE A 276 -8.54 -10.18 8.15
C PHE A 276 -7.81 -9.32 9.20
N LEU A 277 -7.82 -7.99 9.02
CA LEU A 277 -7.22 -7.04 9.95
C LEU A 277 -8.11 -6.76 11.17
N GLY A 278 -9.41 -7.05 11.10
CA GLY A 278 -10.32 -6.95 12.23
C GLY A 278 -10.00 -7.96 13.35
N GLU A 279 -9.26 -9.02 13.04
CA GLU A 279 -8.75 -10.00 13.99
C GLU A 279 -7.44 -9.55 14.68
N GLU A 280 -6.77 -8.52 14.16
CA GLU A 280 -5.50 -8.04 14.70
C GLU A 280 -5.70 -7.35 16.07
N GLU A 281 -4.78 -7.63 16.98
CA GLU A 281 -4.81 -7.01 18.29
C GLU A 281 -4.40 -5.53 18.21
N THR A 282 -5.23 -4.65 18.76
CA THR A 282 -4.80 -3.26 19.01
C THR A 282 -3.76 -3.26 20.12
N PHE A 283 -2.51 -2.99 19.76
CA PHE A 283 -1.39 -2.95 20.70
C PHE A 283 -1.16 -1.55 21.25
N TYR A 284 -1.32 -0.51 20.45
CA TYR A 284 -1.23 0.88 20.92
C TYR A 284 -2.16 1.80 20.14
N LYS A 285 -2.43 2.98 20.70
CA LYS A 285 -3.19 4.03 20.03
C LYS A 285 -2.49 5.37 20.14
N VAL A 286 -2.63 6.18 19.10
CA VAL A 286 -2.07 7.52 19.03
C VAL A 286 -3.18 8.51 18.70
N THR A 287 -3.30 9.57 19.51
CA THR A 287 -4.13 10.73 19.21
C THR A 287 -3.36 11.68 18.30
N LEU A 288 -3.95 12.06 17.16
CA LEU A 288 -3.40 12.93 16.14
C LEU A 288 -4.20 14.24 16.07
N PRO A 289 -3.54 15.41 15.95
CA PRO A 289 -4.22 16.66 15.66
C PRO A 289 -5.15 16.54 14.44
N LYS A 290 -6.25 17.30 14.45
CA LYS A 290 -7.11 17.41 13.26
C LYS A 290 -6.33 18.07 12.13
N SER A 291 -6.13 17.34 11.04
CA SER A 291 -5.50 17.86 9.83
C SER A 291 -6.32 17.52 8.59
N ARG A 292 -6.28 18.42 7.59
CA ARG A 292 -6.83 18.16 6.25
C ARG A 292 -5.94 17.21 5.44
N HIS A 293 -4.72 16.97 5.89
CA HIS A 293 -3.73 16.08 5.28
C HIS A 293 -3.78 14.66 5.84
N PHE A 294 -4.74 14.36 6.72
CA PHE A 294 -4.93 13.00 7.21
C PHE A 294 -5.50 12.09 6.13
N ASP A 295 -4.65 11.24 5.56
CA ASP A 295 -4.96 10.47 4.36
C ASP A 295 -5.57 9.09 4.64
N LEU A 296 -5.27 8.44 5.77
CA LEU A 296 -5.80 7.09 6.08
C LEU A 296 -7.33 6.98 5.92
N PRO A 297 -8.17 7.91 6.42
CA PRO A 297 -9.62 7.83 6.22
C PRO A 297 -10.07 7.91 4.75
N ARG A 298 -9.23 8.46 3.86
CA ARG A 298 -9.50 8.56 2.42
C ARG A 298 -8.98 7.33 1.68
N LEU A 299 -7.81 6.82 2.08
CA LEU A 299 -7.19 5.64 1.48
C LEU A 299 -7.93 4.35 1.88
N TYR A 300 -8.39 4.28 3.13
CA TYR A 300 -9.03 3.11 3.74
C TYR A 300 -10.30 3.51 4.51
N PRO A 301 -11.41 3.86 3.81
CA PRO A 301 -12.64 4.32 4.46
C PRO A 301 -13.23 3.32 5.47
N TRP A 302 -12.97 2.02 5.27
CA TRP A 302 -13.40 0.95 6.15
C TRP A 302 -12.80 1.02 7.57
N MET A 303 -11.66 1.71 7.76
CA MET A 303 -11.05 1.89 9.10
C MET A 303 -11.82 2.88 9.97
N VAL A 304 -12.67 3.72 9.38
CA VAL A 304 -13.28 4.86 10.09
C VAL A 304 -14.46 4.37 10.93
N GLY A 305 -14.31 4.45 12.26
CA GLY A 305 -15.37 4.17 13.22
C GLY A 305 -16.05 5.45 13.74
N GLY A 306 -17.31 5.32 14.15
CA GLY A 306 -18.08 6.39 14.81
C GLY A 306 -18.67 7.44 13.86
N LYS A 307 -19.50 8.35 14.41
CA LYS A 307 -20.10 9.44 13.63
C LYS A 307 -19.08 10.56 13.44
N ARG A 308 -18.84 10.96 12.19
CA ARG A 308 -18.02 12.13 11.83
C ARG A 308 -18.66 13.39 12.44
N ASN A 309 -18.09 13.89 13.53
CA ASN A 309 -18.49 15.12 14.21
C ASN A 309 -17.36 16.15 14.03
N GLU A 310 -17.64 17.44 14.28
CA GLU A 310 -16.70 18.55 14.51
C GLU A 310 -15.66 18.32 15.64
N LYS A 311 -15.22 17.09 15.85
CA LYS A 311 -14.24 16.69 16.87
C LYS A 311 -12.87 17.33 16.59
N SER A 312 -12.08 17.43 17.65
CA SER A 312 -10.85 18.23 17.69
C SER A 312 -9.60 17.45 17.26
N SER A 313 -9.66 16.11 17.25
CA SER A 313 -8.56 15.22 16.88
C SER A 313 -9.07 13.89 16.33
N TRP A 314 -8.13 13.04 15.92
CA TRP A 314 -8.35 11.64 15.56
C TRP A 314 -7.58 10.74 16.53
N GLU A 315 -8.12 9.57 16.86
CA GLU A 315 -7.39 8.49 17.51
C GLU A 315 -7.22 7.34 16.51
N VAL A 316 -5.98 6.87 16.36
CA VAL A 316 -5.65 5.75 15.46
C VAL A 316 -5.16 4.58 16.30
N SER A 317 -5.78 3.41 16.10
CA SER A 317 -5.38 2.14 16.70
C SER A 317 -4.38 1.42 15.78
N PHE A 318 -3.33 0.85 16.36
CA PHE A 318 -2.28 0.14 15.64
C PHE A 318 -2.03 -1.25 16.23
N ALA A 319 -1.68 -2.19 15.36
CA ALA A 319 -1.03 -3.44 15.76
C ALA A 319 0.39 -3.17 16.27
N SER A 320 1.00 -4.16 16.94
CA SER A 320 2.40 -4.07 17.38
C SER A 320 3.39 -3.84 16.22
N SER A 321 3.04 -4.32 15.02
CA SER A 321 3.78 -4.09 13.77
C SER A 321 3.79 -2.64 13.28
N GLY A 322 2.87 -1.80 13.78
CA GLY A 322 2.61 -0.46 13.28
C GLY A 322 1.58 -0.38 12.15
N VAL A 323 0.92 -1.50 11.80
CA VAL A 323 -0.22 -1.49 10.86
C VAL A 323 -1.39 -0.72 11.49
N PRO A 324 -1.97 0.28 10.80
CA PRO A 324 -3.16 0.97 11.27
C PRO A 324 -4.39 0.08 11.14
N LEU A 325 -5.19 -0.01 12.20
CA LEU A 325 -6.34 -0.91 12.31
C LEU A 325 -7.67 -0.16 12.31
N LYS A 326 -7.74 0.99 12.97
CA LYS A 326 -8.98 1.74 13.16
C LYS A 326 -8.69 3.22 13.34
N VAL A 327 -9.59 4.08 12.84
CA VAL A 327 -9.55 5.53 13.01
C VAL A 327 -10.86 5.99 13.64
N GLU A 328 -10.79 6.67 14.78
CA GLU A 328 -11.96 7.18 15.50
C GLU A 328 -11.82 8.68 15.77
N PRO A 329 -12.90 9.47 15.69
CA PRO A 329 -12.82 10.88 16.06
C PRO A 329 -12.70 11.02 17.59
N SER A 330 -11.90 11.99 18.06
CA SER A 330 -11.62 12.19 19.49
C SER A 330 -11.85 13.63 19.95
N ASP A 331 -12.36 13.78 21.18
CA ASP A 331 -12.54 15.08 21.84
C ASP A 331 -11.24 15.64 22.43
N ARG A 332 -10.19 14.81 22.55
CA ARG A 332 -8.88 15.27 23.03
C ARG A 332 -8.35 16.37 22.11
N ARG A 333 -7.79 17.42 22.69
CA ARG A 333 -7.04 18.44 21.94
C ARG A 333 -5.57 18.16 22.12
N VAL A 334 -4.90 17.83 21.02
CA VAL A 334 -3.46 17.60 20.97
C VAL A 334 -2.87 18.48 19.88
N MET A 335 -1.66 19.01 20.11
CA MET A 335 -0.95 19.86 19.14
C MET A 335 0.06 19.07 18.30
N GLN A 336 0.36 17.85 18.74
CA GLN A 336 1.23 16.89 18.06
C GLN A 336 0.72 15.47 18.34
N PRO A 337 1.22 14.45 17.61
CA PRO A 337 0.89 13.07 17.93
C PRO A 337 1.25 12.72 19.37
N GLU A 338 0.31 12.10 20.09
CA GLU A 338 0.47 11.68 21.48
C GLU A 338 -0.01 10.24 21.67
N LEU A 339 0.77 9.41 22.37
CA LEU A 339 0.34 8.08 22.78
C LEU A 339 -0.89 8.21 23.70
N SER A 340 -1.99 7.55 23.36
CA SER A 340 -3.21 7.55 24.17
C SER A 340 -3.50 6.22 24.85
N TYR A 341 -2.94 5.13 24.33
CA TYR A 341 -3.08 3.79 24.88
C TYR A 341 -1.91 2.92 24.46
N VAL A 342 -1.51 1.99 25.32
CA VAL A 342 -0.67 0.85 24.97
C VAL A 342 -1.12 -0.37 25.78
N LYS A 343 -1.13 -1.55 25.16
CA LYS A 343 -1.38 -2.81 25.83
C LYS A 343 -0.27 -3.05 26.86
N LYS A 344 -0.65 -3.37 28.09
CA LYS A 344 0.30 -3.55 29.19
C LYS A 344 1.29 -4.67 28.88
N SER A 345 2.58 -4.36 29.02
CA SER A 345 3.68 -5.32 28.96
C SER A 345 4.75 -4.99 30.01
N SER A 346 5.44 -6.03 30.52
CA SER A 346 6.62 -5.89 31.37
C SER A 346 7.92 -5.74 30.57
N ILE A 347 7.88 -6.05 29.28
CA ILE A 347 8.98 -5.86 28.33
C ILE A 347 8.97 -4.41 27.85
N ASP A 348 10.15 -3.87 27.56
CA ASP A 348 10.27 -2.54 26.96
C ASP A 348 9.51 -2.48 25.63
N TYR A 349 8.65 -1.48 25.47
CA TYR A 349 7.80 -1.39 24.27
C TYR A 349 8.63 -1.20 22.98
N SER A 350 9.87 -0.71 23.07
CA SER A 350 10.72 -0.53 21.89
C SER A 350 11.01 -1.86 21.20
N HIS A 351 11.14 -2.93 21.99
CA HIS A 351 11.33 -4.30 21.52
C HIS A 351 10.06 -4.91 20.90
N LEU A 352 8.89 -4.33 21.17
CA LEU A 352 7.59 -4.87 20.78
C LEU A 352 6.89 -4.02 19.70
N THR A 353 7.45 -2.86 19.35
CA THR A 353 6.76 -1.88 18.49
C THR A 353 7.65 -1.25 17.43
N ARG A 354 8.76 -1.90 17.04
CA ARG A 354 9.71 -1.37 16.03
C ARG A 354 10.22 0.01 16.44
N ASP A 355 10.53 0.15 17.72
CA ASP A 355 10.94 1.41 18.32
C ASP A 355 9.94 2.57 18.18
N ILE A 356 8.64 2.32 17.93
CA ILE A 356 7.62 3.39 17.87
C ILE A 356 7.24 3.88 19.27
N VAL A 357 7.05 2.95 20.20
CA VAL A 357 6.75 3.20 21.60
C VAL A 357 7.90 2.68 22.44
N SER A 358 8.32 3.41 23.47
CA SER A 358 9.31 2.94 24.46
C SER A 358 8.79 3.12 25.88
N GLY A 359 9.60 2.72 26.84
CA GLY A 359 9.26 2.66 28.26
C GLY A 359 8.65 1.33 28.65
N ARG A 360 8.19 1.26 29.91
CA ARG A 360 7.57 0.08 30.53
C ARG A 360 6.38 0.53 31.34
N GLU A 361 5.36 -0.31 31.38
CA GLU A 361 4.16 -0.09 32.21
C GLU A 361 3.60 1.35 32.07
N GLY A 362 3.54 2.12 33.16
CA GLY A 362 2.97 3.47 33.21
C GLY A 362 3.85 4.58 32.64
N ASN A 363 5.07 4.29 32.15
CA ASN A 363 5.98 5.28 31.55
C ASN A 363 6.08 5.12 30.01
N ALA A 364 5.03 4.57 29.38
CA ALA A 364 4.99 4.41 27.94
C ALA A 364 4.90 5.76 27.22
N HIS A 365 5.71 5.95 26.18
CA HIS A 365 5.72 7.17 25.38
C HIS A 365 6.16 6.87 23.95
N LEU A 366 5.80 7.74 23.00
CA LEU A 366 6.34 7.68 21.65
C LEU A 366 7.84 8.01 21.70
N THR A 367 8.65 7.24 21.00
CA THR A 367 10.06 7.59 20.79
C THR A 367 10.17 8.81 19.85
N ASN A 368 11.39 9.29 19.63
CA ASN A 368 11.63 10.31 18.60
C ASN A 368 11.23 9.79 17.21
N TYR A 369 11.60 8.56 16.90
CA TYR A 369 11.23 7.89 15.65
C TYR A 369 9.71 7.72 15.54
N GLY A 370 9.07 7.17 16.56
CA GLY A 370 7.61 6.99 16.61
C GLY A 370 6.87 8.31 16.47
N SER A 371 7.29 9.36 17.17
CA SER A 371 6.71 10.70 17.05
C SER A 371 6.85 11.25 15.63
N GLN A 372 8.00 11.05 14.98
CA GLN A 372 8.24 11.48 13.61
C GLN A 372 7.40 10.70 12.60
N LEU A 373 7.29 9.37 12.75
CA LEU A 373 6.45 8.52 11.92
C LEU A 373 4.97 8.87 12.09
N MET A 374 4.48 9.09 13.31
CA MET A 374 3.09 9.48 13.52
C MET A 374 2.76 10.86 12.92
N ARG A 375 3.76 11.75 12.78
CA ARG A 375 3.58 13.01 12.06
C ARG A 375 3.37 12.81 10.55
N LEU A 376 3.89 11.75 9.93
CA LEU A 376 3.67 11.43 8.51
C LEU A 376 2.18 11.36 8.16
N LEU A 377 1.39 10.77 9.05
CA LEU A 377 -0.04 10.55 8.86
C LEU A 377 -0.82 11.84 8.64
N ILE A 378 -0.31 12.97 9.15
CA ILE A 378 -0.96 14.27 9.09
C ILE A 378 -0.06 15.35 8.47
N TYR A 379 0.94 14.95 7.68
CA TYR A 379 1.94 15.88 7.14
C TYR A 379 1.47 16.54 5.81
N PRO A 380 1.78 17.84 5.56
CA PRO A 380 2.20 18.84 6.54
C PRO A 380 1.05 19.13 7.53
N GLN A 381 1.37 19.55 8.76
CA GLN A 381 0.38 19.72 9.84
C GLN A 381 -0.83 20.58 9.41
#